data_AF-A0A938X6P0-F1
#
_entry.id   AF-A0A938X6P0-F1
#
_cell.length_a   1.000
_cell.length_b   1.000
_cell.length_c   1.000
_cell.angle_alpha   90.00
_cell.angle_beta   90.00
_cell.angle_gamma   90.00
#
_symmetry.space_group_name_H-M   'P 1'
#
loop_
_entity.id
_entity.type
_entity.pdbx_description
1 polymer ?
#
loop_
_entity_poly.entity_id
_entity_poly.type
_entity_poly.pdbx_seq_one_letter_code
_entity_poly.pdbx_strand_id
1 'polypeptide(L)'
;MNVYRFINSKDIREHLETIKYPFGSLEAAWIIYQCRFASLEEKHAAWRELIRTMPDCAIEERPNTEAHDSLHRFLAAYMKRETKLLHVFCENDGGIYRWMECQEDGERFEHPGIYSDYAKCYDQISREISDNEDGEIAGYLVTKTYPDAEEPCMQSKLSAEGELLSVRESQAGPDPFEGLFFVFPTPFQKGDIVWEPNTQGYCKGPFVLTGVSGEAEAPGHRRGGDNSDMTAWGYFQDESGNIYHETMWNYMNLEYYRGPLTGKRRVLRALGNCLKGEIDEGLFARAYHAILTEEYAGSLVPRDITKEGMTLAALCEPEPVRLWLDDLRKAPTGYKWCTSVNAAIRCIELCEKAGCTIELIDCDHDLGDYAKDGGDGIRLIDWLAERGTFYRIELHTMNPVGRENMQREIDRYWPARREKEG
;
A
#
# COMPACT_ATOMS: atom_id res chain seq x y z
N MET A 1 -6.74 -23.87 -25.96
CA MET A 1 -6.94 -22.56 -25.35
C MET A 1 -6.31 -22.47 -23.97
N ASN A 2 -5.54 -21.41 -23.70
CA ASN A 2 -5.01 -21.11 -22.37
C ASN A 2 -5.98 -20.14 -21.64
N VAL A 3 -6.89 -20.67 -20.84
CA VAL A 3 -7.91 -19.88 -20.10
C VAL A 3 -7.27 -19.04 -19.00
N TYR A 4 -6.21 -19.54 -18.36
CA TYR A 4 -5.59 -18.91 -17.18
C TYR A 4 -5.14 -17.47 -17.44
N ARG A 5 -4.70 -17.15 -18.67
CA ARG A 5 -4.25 -15.80 -19.05
C ARG A 5 -5.31 -14.71 -18.85
N PHE A 6 -6.59 -15.08 -18.79
CA PHE A 6 -7.73 -14.15 -18.64
C PHE A 6 -8.17 -13.97 -17.17
N ILE A 7 -7.55 -14.66 -16.22
CA ILE A 7 -7.83 -14.48 -14.79
C ILE A 7 -7.19 -13.18 -14.33
N ASN A 8 -7.98 -12.29 -13.69
CA ASN A 8 -7.49 -11.00 -13.21
C ASN A 8 -6.43 -11.15 -12.10
N SER A 9 -6.75 -11.91 -11.06
CA SER A 9 -5.84 -12.16 -9.94
C SER A 9 -4.64 -13.00 -10.32
N LYS A 10 -3.43 -12.51 -10.02
CA LYS A 10 -2.19 -13.28 -10.18
C LYS A 10 -2.19 -14.53 -9.30
N ASP A 11 -2.61 -14.41 -8.05
CA ASP A 11 -2.55 -15.50 -7.08
C ASP A 11 -3.54 -16.63 -7.40
N ILE A 12 -4.75 -16.28 -7.83
CA ILE A 12 -5.73 -17.27 -8.28
C ILE A 12 -5.27 -17.91 -9.59
N ARG A 13 -4.72 -17.12 -10.52
CA ARG A 13 -4.15 -17.65 -11.77
C ARG A 13 -3.09 -18.69 -11.48
N GLU A 14 -2.08 -18.35 -10.67
CA GLU A 14 -0.99 -19.25 -10.30
C GLU A 14 -1.50 -20.50 -9.58
N HIS A 15 -2.49 -20.35 -8.69
CA HIS A 15 -3.12 -21.47 -8.00
C HIS A 15 -3.83 -22.43 -8.95
N LEU A 16 -4.72 -21.90 -9.81
CA LEU A 16 -5.50 -22.69 -10.76
C LEU A 16 -4.60 -23.36 -11.81
N GLU A 17 -3.52 -22.69 -12.24
CA GLU A 17 -2.48 -23.29 -13.09
C GLU A 17 -1.77 -24.45 -12.39
N THR A 18 -1.38 -24.26 -11.12
CA THR A 18 -0.68 -25.26 -10.31
C THR A 18 -1.50 -26.53 -10.14
N ILE A 19 -2.79 -26.40 -9.83
CA ILE A 19 -3.69 -27.55 -9.67
C ILE A 19 -4.21 -28.08 -11.02
N LYS A 20 -3.85 -27.44 -12.14
CA LYS A 20 -4.32 -27.74 -13.49
C LYS A 20 -5.85 -27.82 -13.55
N TYR A 21 -6.50 -26.80 -13.01
CA TYR A 21 -7.96 -26.77 -12.89
C TYR A 21 -8.63 -26.97 -14.28
N PRO A 22 -9.53 -27.96 -14.42
CA PRO A 22 -10.11 -28.32 -15.70
C PRO A 22 -11.37 -27.49 -16.01
N PHE A 23 -11.20 -26.28 -16.53
CA PHE A 23 -12.33 -25.39 -16.84
C PHE A 23 -13.34 -26.04 -17.80
N GLY A 24 -14.62 -25.96 -17.44
CA GLY A 24 -15.74 -26.17 -18.35
C GLY A 24 -15.88 -25.03 -19.36
N SER A 25 -16.61 -25.26 -20.45
CA SER A 25 -16.79 -24.27 -21.52
C SER A 25 -17.46 -22.99 -21.04
N LEU A 26 -18.47 -23.09 -20.18
CA LEU A 26 -19.17 -21.93 -19.64
C LEU A 26 -18.31 -21.13 -18.64
N GLU A 27 -17.53 -21.82 -17.79
CA GLU A 27 -16.54 -21.18 -16.90
C GLU A 27 -15.48 -20.42 -17.71
N ALA A 28 -14.94 -21.05 -18.75
CA ALA A 28 -13.93 -20.42 -19.62
C ALA A 28 -14.50 -19.19 -20.35
N ALA A 29 -15.74 -19.25 -20.81
CA ALA A 29 -16.42 -18.12 -21.44
C ALA A 29 -16.59 -16.95 -20.47
N TRP A 30 -17.00 -17.23 -19.23
CA TRP A 30 -17.15 -16.22 -18.19
C TRP A 30 -15.82 -15.62 -17.74
N ILE A 31 -14.76 -16.42 -17.64
CA ILE A 31 -13.40 -15.95 -17.33
C ILE A 31 -12.89 -14.96 -18.40
N ILE A 32 -13.12 -15.25 -19.69
CA ILE A 32 -12.80 -14.30 -20.77
C ILE A 32 -13.60 -13.01 -20.62
N TYR A 33 -14.90 -13.10 -20.33
CA TYR A 33 -15.79 -11.96 -20.16
C TYR A 33 -15.28 -10.99 -19.07
N GLN A 34 -15.01 -11.51 -17.87
CA GLN A 34 -14.62 -10.70 -16.70
C GLN A 34 -13.17 -10.16 -16.77
N CYS A 35 -12.37 -10.61 -17.73
CA CYS A 35 -10.99 -10.16 -17.88
C CYS A 35 -10.95 -8.64 -18.10
N ARG A 36 -10.17 -7.94 -17.28
CA ARG A 36 -10.14 -6.46 -17.28
C ARG A 36 -9.11 -5.87 -18.24
N PHE A 37 -8.10 -6.64 -18.61
CA PHE A 37 -6.97 -6.16 -19.41
C PHE A 37 -6.94 -6.70 -20.85
N ALA A 38 -7.74 -7.72 -21.19
CA ALA A 38 -7.84 -8.19 -22.57
C ALA A 38 -8.69 -7.24 -23.40
N SER A 39 -8.20 -6.87 -24.57
CA SER A 39 -8.97 -6.06 -25.51
C SER A 39 -10.21 -6.81 -26.01
N LEU A 40 -11.20 -6.07 -26.52
CA LEU A 40 -12.42 -6.63 -27.09
C LEU A 40 -12.10 -7.62 -28.23
N GLU A 41 -11.10 -7.29 -29.06
CA GLU A 41 -10.65 -8.17 -30.14
C GLU A 41 -10.03 -9.46 -29.59
N GLU A 42 -9.22 -9.37 -28.54
CA GLU A 42 -8.64 -10.54 -27.89
C GLU A 42 -9.71 -11.44 -27.23
N LYS A 43 -10.73 -10.83 -26.60
CA LYS A 43 -11.88 -11.58 -26.06
C LYS A 43 -12.64 -12.29 -27.17
N HIS A 44 -12.91 -11.63 -28.29
CA HIS A 44 -13.55 -12.24 -29.46
C HIS A 44 -12.71 -13.37 -30.06
N ALA A 45 -11.38 -13.19 -30.13
CA ALA A 45 -10.47 -14.24 -30.58
C ALA A 45 -10.50 -15.46 -29.65
N ALA A 46 -10.53 -15.23 -28.33
CA ALA A 46 -10.60 -16.28 -27.33
C ALA A 46 -11.92 -17.06 -27.40
N TRP A 47 -13.06 -16.38 -27.53
CA TRP A 47 -14.35 -17.05 -27.70
C TRP A 47 -14.43 -17.83 -29.02
N ARG A 48 -13.83 -17.34 -30.12
CA ARG A 48 -13.70 -18.13 -31.36
C ARG A 48 -12.85 -19.38 -31.17
N GLU A 49 -11.75 -19.29 -30.43
CA GLU A 49 -10.94 -20.47 -30.09
C GLU A 49 -11.73 -21.45 -29.19
N LEU A 50 -12.47 -20.94 -28.21
CA LEU A 50 -13.33 -21.71 -27.32
C LEU A 50 -14.34 -22.52 -28.14
N ILE A 51 -15.10 -21.87 -29.03
CA ILE A 51 -16.08 -22.52 -29.91
C ILE A 51 -15.43 -23.66 -30.74
N ARG A 52 -14.17 -23.51 -31.14
CA ARG A 52 -13.45 -24.51 -31.96
C ARG A 52 -12.89 -25.67 -31.13
N THR A 53 -12.53 -25.42 -29.86
CA THR A 53 -11.66 -26.34 -29.09
C THR A 53 -12.31 -26.93 -27.84
N MET A 54 -13.38 -26.32 -27.34
CA MET A 54 -14.12 -26.76 -26.16
C MET A 54 -15.49 -27.32 -26.56
N PRO A 55 -16.07 -28.26 -25.77
CA PRO A 55 -17.38 -28.83 -26.08
C PRO A 55 -18.50 -27.78 -25.92
N ASP A 56 -19.53 -27.86 -26.75
CA ASP A 56 -20.72 -27.04 -26.58
C ASP A 56 -21.54 -27.48 -25.36
N CYS A 57 -22.25 -26.56 -24.72
CA CYS A 57 -23.13 -26.84 -23.59
C CYS A 57 -24.32 -25.88 -23.56
N ALA A 58 -25.41 -26.26 -22.89
CA ALA A 58 -26.51 -25.34 -22.64
C ALA A 58 -26.16 -24.33 -21.53
N ILE A 59 -26.84 -23.19 -21.54
CA ILE A 59 -26.84 -22.19 -20.46
C ILE A 59 -28.22 -22.25 -19.82
N GLU A 60 -28.27 -22.58 -18.54
CA GLU A 60 -29.52 -22.62 -17.78
C GLU A 60 -30.03 -21.20 -17.51
N GLU A 61 -31.34 -21.07 -17.37
CA GLU A 61 -31.97 -19.82 -16.95
C GLU A 61 -31.51 -19.43 -15.53
N ARG A 62 -31.13 -18.16 -15.37
CA ARG A 62 -30.71 -17.55 -14.11
C ARG A 62 -31.23 -16.12 -14.01
N PRO A 63 -31.21 -15.48 -12.83
CA PRO A 63 -31.43 -14.05 -12.75
C PRO A 63 -30.51 -13.33 -13.73
N ASN A 64 -31.06 -12.53 -14.64
CA ASN A 64 -30.34 -11.81 -15.70
C ASN A 64 -29.78 -12.64 -16.86
N THR A 65 -29.94 -13.97 -16.87
CA THR A 65 -29.50 -14.85 -17.98
C THR A 65 -30.67 -15.69 -18.48
N GLU A 66 -31.11 -15.46 -19.71
CA GLU A 66 -32.09 -16.33 -20.36
C GLU A 66 -31.48 -17.71 -20.69
N ALA A 67 -32.33 -18.75 -20.75
CA ALA A 67 -31.88 -20.07 -21.16
C ALA A 67 -31.39 -20.06 -22.62
N HIS A 68 -30.23 -20.68 -22.86
CA HIS A 68 -29.70 -20.92 -24.19
C HIS A 68 -29.39 -22.40 -24.39
N ASP A 69 -29.79 -22.95 -25.53
CA ASP A 69 -29.56 -24.36 -25.88
C ASP A 69 -28.10 -24.65 -26.30
N SER A 70 -27.32 -23.61 -26.62
CA SER A 70 -25.95 -23.72 -27.11
C SER A 70 -25.13 -22.48 -26.72
N LEU A 71 -24.10 -22.69 -25.90
CA LEU A 71 -23.09 -21.70 -25.55
C LEU A 71 -22.39 -21.19 -26.82
N HIS A 72 -22.07 -22.08 -27.76
CA HIS A 72 -21.39 -21.68 -28.99
C HIS A 72 -22.23 -20.70 -29.81
N ARG A 73 -23.53 -20.96 -29.92
CA ARG A 73 -24.46 -20.05 -30.62
C ARG A 73 -24.64 -18.73 -29.87
N PHE A 74 -24.75 -18.80 -28.54
CA PHE A 74 -24.81 -17.63 -27.67
C PHE A 74 -23.57 -16.74 -27.87
N LEU A 75 -22.36 -17.29 -27.78
CA LEU A 75 -21.11 -16.54 -27.97
C LEU A 75 -20.99 -15.93 -29.38
N ALA A 76 -21.38 -16.66 -30.42
CA ALA A 76 -21.39 -16.13 -31.78
C ALA A 76 -22.35 -14.94 -31.94
N ALA A 77 -23.53 -15.01 -31.31
CA ALA A 77 -24.50 -13.91 -31.31
C ALA A 77 -24.00 -12.72 -30.46
N TYR A 78 -23.39 -13.00 -29.30
CA TYR A 78 -22.83 -12.00 -28.40
C TYR A 78 -21.73 -11.18 -29.09
N MET A 79 -20.73 -11.84 -29.67
CA MET A 79 -19.66 -11.17 -30.45
C MET A 79 -20.23 -10.33 -31.59
N LYS A 80 -21.21 -10.87 -32.34
CA LYS A 80 -21.87 -10.13 -33.43
C LYS A 80 -22.58 -8.88 -32.93
N ARG A 81 -23.22 -8.94 -31.76
CA ARG A 81 -23.84 -7.78 -31.11
C ARG A 81 -22.79 -6.74 -30.74
N GLU A 82 -21.70 -7.13 -30.09
CA GLU A 82 -20.61 -6.20 -29.73
C GLU A 82 -19.97 -5.54 -30.95
N THR A 83 -19.71 -6.30 -32.03
CA THR A 83 -19.21 -5.71 -33.29
C THR A 83 -20.19 -4.68 -33.88
N LYS A 84 -21.49 -4.98 -33.83
CA LYS A 84 -22.53 -4.04 -34.29
C LYS A 84 -22.56 -2.79 -33.39
N LEU A 85 -22.50 -2.96 -32.08
CA LEU A 85 -22.46 -1.84 -31.13
C LEU A 85 -21.23 -0.97 -31.35
N LEU A 86 -20.06 -1.57 -31.58
CA LEU A 86 -18.85 -0.81 -31.91
C LEU A 86 -19.01 0.00 -33.20
N HIS A 87 -19.61 -0.59 -34.23
CA HIS A 87 -19.88 0.12 -35.48
C HIS A 87 -20.78 1.34 -35.25
N VAL A 88 -21.90 1.15 -34.55
CA VAL A 88 -22.83 2.25 -34.19
C VAL A 88 -22.14 3.28 -33.29
N PHE A 89 -21.30 2.84 -32.36
CA PHE A 89 -20.54 3.72 -31.48
C PHE A 89 -19.58 4.61 -32.26
N CYS A 90 -18.95 4.10 -33.32
CA CYS A 90 -18.01 4.88 -34.13
C CYS A 90 -18.68 5.61 -35.31
N GLU A 91 -19.95 5.34 -35.58
CA GLU A 91 -20.68 5.95 -36.70
C GLU A 91 -20.84 7.46 -36.49
N ASN A 92 -20.65 8.22 -37.57
CA ASN A 92 -20.88 9.65 -37.59
C ASN A 92 -22.34 9.95 -37.95
N ASP A 93 -23.19 9.84 -36.94
CA ASP A 93 -24.65 9.91 -37.01
C ASP A 93 -25.23 11.11 -36.22
N GLY A 94 -24.40 12.11 -35.97
CA GLY A 94 -24.76 13.28 -35.15
C GLY A 94 -24.59 13.10 -33.64
N GLY A 95 -24.09 11.95 -33.19
CA GLY A 95 -23.66 11.77 -31.80
C GLY A 95 -22.42 12.61 -31.46
N ILE A 96 -22.36 13.08 -30.21
CA ILE A 96 -21.20 13.77 -29.63
C ILE A 96 -20.50 12.89 -28.60
N TYR A 97 -19.18 13.04 -28.51
CA TYR A 97 -18.31 12.25 -27.66
C TYR A 97 -17.67 13.14 -26.59
N ARG A 98 -17.61 12.59 -25.38
CA ARG A 98 -16.83 13.09 -24.24
C ARG A 98 -16.02 11.93 -23.68
N TRP A 99 -14.95 12.25 -22.99
CA TRP A 99 -14.14 11.22 -22.36
C TRP A 99 -13.63 11.69 -21.00
N MET A 100 -13.29 10.70 -20.20
CA MET A 100 -12.75 10.90 -18.86
C MET A 100 -11.65 9.89 -18.60
N GLU A 101 -10.66 10.33 -17.84
CA GLU A 101 -9.56 9.53 -17.34
C GLU A 101 -9.98 8.80 -16.06
N CYS A 102 -9.59 7.55 -15.92
CA CYS A 102 -9.75 6.75 -14.71
C CYS A 102 -8.36 6.44 -14.13
N GLN A 103 -8.08 6.90 -12.93
CA GLN A 103 -6.85 6.62 -12.20
C GLN A 103 -6.91 5.25 -11.50
N GLU A 104 -5.75 4.68 -11.17
CA GLU A 104 -5.64 3.42 -10.41
C GLU A 104 -6.31 3.50 -9.02
N ASP A 105 -6.25 4.66 -8.38
CA ASP A 105 -6.86 4.89 -7.06
C ASP A 105 -8.39 5.04 -7.09
N GLY A 106 -8.93 5.13 -8.31
CA GLY A 106 -10.33 5.24 -8.65
C GLY A 106 -10.83 6.65 -8.93
N GLU A 107 -9.98 7.66 -8.81
CA GLU A 107 -10.34 9.02 -9.20
C GLU A 107 -10.62 9.12 -10.69
N ARG A 108 -11.50 10.06 -11.04
CA ARG A 108 -12.11 10.17 -12.35
C ARG A 108 -12.10 11.63 -12.77
N PHE A 109 -11.41 11.92 -13.86
CA PHE A 109 -11.24 13.29 -14.35
C PHE A 109 -11.96 13.46 -15.69
N GLU A 110 -13.01 14.28 -15.70
CA GLU A 110 -13.72 14.62 -16.94
C GLU A 110 -12.97 15.70 -17.71
N HIS A 111 -12.69 15.44 -18.99
CA HIS A 111 -12.08 16.43 -19.85
C HIS A 111 -13.17 17.31 -20.50
N PRO A 112 -12.96 18.64 -20.59
CA PRO A 112 -13.99 19.57 -21.06
C PRO A 112 -14.26 19.48 -22.57
N GLY A 113 -13.46 18.73 -23.34
CA GLY A 113 -13.57 18.61 -24.78
C GLY A 113 -14.82 17.86 -25.22
N ILE A 114 -15.52 18.40 -26.22
CA ILE A 114 -16.66 17.77 -26.88
C ILE A 114 -16.32 17.55 -28.35
N TYR A 115 -16.53 16.33 -28.85
CA TYR A 115 -16.15 15.93 -30.20
C TYR A 115 -17.37 15.44 -30.97
N SER A 116 -17.50 15.82 -32.23
CA SER A 116 -18.59 15.33 -33.11
C SER A 116 -18.25 14.03 -33.84
N ASP A 117 -17.08 13.46 -33.59
CA ASP A 117 -16.54 12.31 -34.31
C ASP A 117 -15.64 11.51 -33.37
N TYR A 118 -15.80 10.18 -33.39
CA TYR A 118 -15.05 9.29 -32.49
C TYR A 118 -13.55 9.36 -32.75
N ALA A 119 -13.10 9.41 -34.01
CA ALA A 119 -11.68 9.44 -34.32
C ALA A 119 -11.01 10.71 -33.77
N LYS A 120 -11.70 11.86 -33.84
CA LYS A 120 -11.20 13.11 -33.23
C LYS A 120 -11.11 13.03 -31.71
N CYS A 121 -12.09 12.38 -31.06
CA CYS A 121 -12.07 12.14 -29.63
C CYS A 121 -10.88 11.25 -29.25
N TYR A 122 -10.71 10.15 -29.97
CA TYR A 122 -9.64 9.17 -29.76
C TYR A 122 -8.24 9.75 -30.03
N ASP A 123 -8.11 10.61 -31.05
CA ASP A 123 -6.86 11.33 -31.34
C ASP A 123 -6.43 12.21 -30.16
N GLN A 124 -7.39 12.83 -29.44
CA GLN A 124 -7.03 13.57 -28.24
C GLN A 124 -6.57 12.64 -27.12
N ILE A 125 -7.31 11.55 -26.84
CA ILE A 125 -6.93 10.57 -25.83
C ILE A 125 -5.53 10.02 -26.12
N SER A 126 -5.22 9.72 -27.39
CA SER A 126 -3.91 9.22 -27.82
C SER A 126 -2.76 10.20 -27.54
N ARG A 127 -3.01 11.51 -27.58
CA ARG A 127 -2.01 12.53 -27.21
C ARG A 127 -1.77 12.52 -25.71
N GLU A 128 -2.83 12.44 -24.91
CA GLU A 128 -2.72 12.38 -23.45
C GLU A 128 -1.98 11.11 -22.99
N ILE A 129 -2.25 9.96 -23.63
CA ILE A 129 -1.49 8.72 -23.43
C ILE A 129 0.00 8.92 -23.73
N SER A 130 0.32 9.67 -24.79
CA SER A 130 1.71 9.93 -25.19
C SER A 130 2.45 10.88 -24.24
N ASP A 131 1.71 11.77 -23.57
CA ASP A 131 2.24 12.78 -22.66
C ASP A 131 2.29 12.28 -21.20
N ASN A 132 1.69 11.12 -20.89
CA ASN A 132 1.67 10.54 -19.56
C ASN A 132 3.00 9.84 -19.21
N GLU A 133 3.84 10.50 -18.40
CA GLU A 133 5.11 9.94 -17.90
C GLU A 133 4.95 9.17 -16.57
N ASP A 134 3.84 9.34 -15.85
CA ASP A 134 3.73 8.97 -14.43
C ASP A 134 3.02 7.62 -14.16
N GLY A 135 2.38 7.03 -15.17
CA GLY A 135 1.89 5.63 -15.09
C GLY A 135 0.73 5.37 -14.11
N GLU A 136 0.06 6.41 -13.61
CA GLU A 136 -1.03 6.31 -12.62
C GLU A 136 -2.41 6.02 -13.24
N ILE A 137 -2.52 6.10 -14.57
CA ILE A 137 -3.78 5.96 -15.31
C ILE A 137 -4.14 4.48 -15.48
N ALA A 138 -5.33 4.09 -15.01
CA ALA A 138 -5.88 2.75 -15.21
C ALA A 138 -6.62 2.59 -16.56
N GLY A 139 -7.10 3.69 -17.15
CA GLY A 139 -7.71 3.69 -18.48
C GLY A 139 -8.65 4.87 -18.72
N TYR A 140 -9.46 4.77 -19.78
CA TYR A 140 -10.33 5.86 -20.22
C TYR A 140 -11.76 5.39 -20.43
N LEU A 141 -12.73 6.24 -20.11
CA LEU A 141 -14.14 6.03 -20.45
C LEU A 141 -14.58 7.06 -21.48
N VAL A 142 -15.01 6.60 -22.64
CA VAL A 142 -15.57 7.42 -23.72
C VAL A 142 -17.09 7.25 -23.73
N THR A 143 -17.82 8.36 -23.76
CA THR A 143 -19.28 8.36 -23.79
C THR A 143 -19.77 8.98 -25.10
N LYS A 144 -20.77 8.36 -25.72
CA LYS A 144 -21.49 8.90 -26.89
C LYS A 144 -22.90 9.32 -26.47
N THR A 145 -23.27 10.56 -26.76
CA THR A 145 -24.57 11.16 -26.42
C THR A 145 -25.13 11.86 -27.66
N TYR A 146 -26.45 11.89 -27.86
CA TYR A 146 -27.05 12.71 -28.92
C TYR A 146 -27.48 14.08 -28.37
N PRO A 147 -27.51 15.13 -29.19
CA PRO A 147 -28.13 16.40 -28.81
C PRO A 147 -29.53 16.17 -28.25
N ASP A 148 -29.88 16.91 -27.20
CA ASP A 148 -31.16 16.83 -26.47
C ASP A 148 -31.41 15.50 -25.72
N ALA A 149 -30.47 14.54 -25.73
CA ALA A 149 -30.53 13.39 -24.85
C ALA A 149 -30.17 13.79 -23.41
N GLU A 150 -31.00 13.38 -22.45
CA GLU A 150 -30.79 13.66 -21.03
C GLU A 150 -29.63 12.85 -20.44
N GLU A 151 -29.34 11.68 -21.01
CA GLU A 151 -28.34 10.73 -20.52
C GLU A 151 -27.45 10.21 -21.67
N PRO A 152 -26.19 9.78 -21.40
CA PRO A 152 -25.35 9.16 -22.40
C PRO A 152 -26.02 7.94 -23.01
N CYS A 153 -25.92 7.78 -24.32
CA CYS A 153 -26.58 6.67 -25.02
C CYS A 153 -25.70 5.43 -25.05
N MET A 154 -24.38 5.62 -25.17
CA MET A 154 -23.41 4.52 -25.21
C MET A 154 -22.12 4.89 -24.48
N GLN A 155 -21.40 3.85 -24.06
CA GLN A 155 -20.12 3.96 -23.36
C GLN A 155 -19.12 2.96 -23.94
N SER A 156 -17.86 3.38 -24.01
CA SER A 156 -16.72 2.56 -24.38
C SER A 156 -15.63 2.72 -23.33
N LYS A 157 -14.99 1.60 -22.94
CA LYS A 157 -13.84 1.61 -22.03
C LYS A 157 -12.58 1.30 -22.82
N LEU A 158 -11.52 2.06 -22.55
CA LEU A 158 -10.19 1.87 -23.12
C LEU A 158 -9.19 1.54 -21.99
N SER A 159 -8.16 0.76 -22.30
CA SER A 159 -7.03 0.55 -21.40
C SER A 159 -6.18 1.83 -21.24
N ALA A 160 -5.18 1.79 -20.36
CA ALA A 160 -4.18 2.86 -20.23
C ALA A 160 -3.42 3.11 -21.54
N GLU A 161 -3.26 2.07 -22.37
CA GLU A 161 -2.62 2.11 -23.69
C GLU A 161 -3.59 2.48 -24.82
N GLY A 162 -4.85 2.76 -24.50
CA GLY A 162 -5.89 3.12 -25.47
C GLY A 162 -6.56 1.94 -26.16
N GLU A 163 -6.27 0.69 -25.77
CA GLU A 163 -6.90 -0.48 -26.37
C GLU A 163 -8.38 -0.57 -25.98
N LEU A 164 -9.26 -0.85 -26.95
CA LEU A 164 -10.68 -1.00 -26.69
C LEU A 164 -10.97 -2.23 -25.84
N LEU A 165 -11.49 -2.05 -24.62
CA LEU A 165 -11.80 -3.14 -23.68
C LEU A 165 -13.28 -3.59 -23.76
N SER A 166 -14.21 -2.65 -23.94
CA SER A 166 -15.65 -2.95 -24.01
C SER A 166 -16.44 -1.81 -24.62
N VAL A 167 -17.58 -2.11 -25.25
CA VAL A 167 -18.58 -1.13 -25.71
C VAL A 167 -19.97 -1.59 -25.29
N ARG A 168 -20.79 -0.67 -24.78
CA ARG A 168 -22.16 -0.96 -24.32
C ARG A 168 -23.10 0.22 -24.50
N GLU A 169 -24.39 -0.07 -24.57
CA GLU A 169 -25.44 0.94 -24.43
C GLU A 169 -25.57 1.30 -22.94
N SER A 170 -25.70 2.58 -22.60
CA SER A 170 -25.71 3.01 -21.19
C SER A 170 -26.96 2.52 -20.44
N GLN A 171 -28.08 2.39 -21.15
CA GLN A 171 -29.37 1.94 -20.61
C GLN A 171 -29.61 0.44 -20.87
N ALA A 172 -28.57 -0.32 -21.22
CA ALA A 172 -28.69 -1.77 -21.34
C ALA A 172 -29.04 -2.37 -19.97
N GLY A 173 -29.89 -3.41 -19.99
CA GLY A 173 -30.06 -4.28 -18.84
C GLY A 173 -28.76 -5.00 -18.47
N PRO A 174 -28.77 -5.77 -17.36
CA PRO A 174 -27.62 -6.52 -16.90
C PRO A 174 -27.10 -7.46 -18.00
N ASP A 175 -25.78 -7.66 -18.02
CA ASP A 175 -25.17 -8.54 -19.03
C ASP A 175 -25.54 -10.01 -18.72
N PRO A 176 -25.85 -10.85 -19.74
CA PRO A 176 -26.14 -12.25 -19.50
C PRO A 176 -25.03 -13.02 -18.76
N PHE A 177 -23.77 -12.59 -18.84
CA PHE A 177 -22.69 -13.16 -18.04
C PHE A 177 -22.73 -12.76 -16.55
N GLU A 178 -23.39 -11.65 -16.21
CA GLU A 178 -23.58 -11.22 -14.82
C GLU A 178 -24.51 -12.14 -14.06
N GLY A 179 -25.45 -12.81 -14.73
CA GLY A 179 -26.33 -13.81 -14.12
C GLY A 179 -25.67 -15.16 -13.81
N LEU A 180 -24.40 -15.35 -14.16
CA LEU A 180 -23.69 -16.62 -13.95
C LEU A 180 -22.96 -16.65 -12.59
N PHE A 181 -23.05 -17.79 -11.91
CA PHE A 181 -22.39 -18.06 -10.63
C PHE A 181 -21.50 -19.30 -10.74
N PHE A 182 -20.27 -19.20 -10.23
CA PHE A 182 -19.30 -20.30 -10.20
C PHE A 182 -18.58 -20.40 -8.85
N VAL A 183 -18.13 -21.61 -8.54
CA VAL A 183 -17.26 -21.89 -7.40
C VAL A 183 -15.91 -22.35 -7.91
N PHE A 184 -14.94 -21.45 -7.90
CA PHE A 184 -13.55 -21.74 -8.23
C PHE A 184 -12.75 -21.99 -6.95
N PRO A 185 -11.83 -22.97 -6.93
CA PRO A 185 -10.92 -23.13 -5.81
C PRO A 185 -9.98 -21.93 -5.72
N THR A 186 -9.69 -21.49 -4.50
CA THR A 186 -8.81 -20.35 -4.24
C THR A 186 -7.64 -20.79 -3.36
N PRO A 187 -6.48 -20.12 -3.43
CA PRO A 187 -5.35 -20.43 -2.56
C PRO A 187 -5.53 -19.92 -1.11
N PHE A 188 -6.55 -19.11 -0.85
CA PHE A 188 -6.66 -18.32 0.37
C PHE A 188 -7.21 -19.13 1.55
N GLN A 189 -6.76 -18.78 2.74
CA GLN A 189 -7.20 -19.38 3.99
C GLN A 189 -7.67 -18.31 4.98
N LYS A 190 -8.46 -18.74 5.96
CA LYS A 190 -8.89 -17.88 7.07
C LYS A 190 -7.67 -17.26 7.76
N GLY A 191 -7.72 -15.95 7.95
CA GLY A 191 -6.67 -15.15 8.56
C GLY A 191 -5.61 -14.63 7.58
N ASP A 192 -5.68 -15.00 6.30
CA ASP A 192 -4.83 -14.39 5.28
C ASP A 192 -5.19 -12.92 5.05
N ILE A 193 -4.19 -12.11 4.72
CA ILE A 193 -4.39 -10.70 4.41
C ILE A 193 -4.41 -10.58 2.89
N VAL A 194 -5.57 -10.25 2.36
CA VAL A 194 -5.84 -10.17 0.93
C VAL A 194 -6.42 -8.81 0.59
N TRP A 195 -6.44 -8.50 -0.70
CA TRP A 195 -7.02 -7.29 -1.24
C TRP A 195 -7.38 -7.51 -2.71
N GLU A 196 -8.31 -6.74 -3.26
CA GLU A 196 -8.42 -6.60 -4.71
C GLU A 196 -7.77 -5.26 -5.10
N PRO A 197 -6.75 -5.26 -5.97
CA PRO A 197 -5.98 -4.06 -6.32
C PRO A 197 -6.82 -2.90 -6.86
N ASN A 198 -7.92 -3.20 -7.54
CA ASN A 198 -8.76 -2.23 -8.23
C ASN A 198 -10.08 -1.93 -7.48
N THR A 199 -10.17 -2.28 -6.19
CA THR A 199 -11.40 -2.07 -5.40
C THR A 199 -11.58 -0.61 -5.02
N GLN A 200 -12.79 -0.10 -5.20
CA GLN A 200 -13.19 1.24 -4.75
C GLN A 200 -14.27 1.14 -3.66
N GLY A 201 -14.47 2.24 -2.93
CA GLY A 201 -15.55 2.38 -1.96
C GLY A 201 -15.24 1.76 -0.60
N TYR A 202 -16.29 1.26 0.08
CA TYR A 202 -16.24 0.88 1.49
C TYR A 202 -15.21 -0.22 1.78
N CYS A 203 -15.02 -1.18 0.86
CA CYS A 203 -14.08 -2.29 1.00
C CYS A 203 -12.67 -2.01 0.44
N LYS A 204 -12.20 -0.75 0.43
CA LYS A 204 -10.89 -0.39 -0.15
C LYS A 204 -9.72 -0.83 0.75
N GLY A 205 -8.71 -1.45 0.13
CA GLY A 205 -7.43 -1.82 0.75
C GLY A 205 -7.40 -3.24 1.36
N PRO A 206 -6.28 -3.61 2.01
CA PRO A 206 -6.12 -4.92 2.62
C PRO A 206 -7.09 -5.18 3.77
N PHE A 207 -7.53 -6.43 3.86
CA PHE A 207 -8.40 -6.93 4.91
C PHE A 207 -8.00 -8.36 5.30
N VAL A 208 -8.44 -8.80 6.47
CA VAL A 208 -8.21 -10.17 6.95
C VAL A 208 -9.37 -11.05 6.53
N LEU A 209 -9.10 -12.01 5.64
CA LEU A 209 -10.08 -12.92 5.08
C LEU A 209 -10.61 -13.88 6.15
N THR A 210 -11.92 -14.11 6.14
CA THR A 210 -12.55 -15.16 6.96
C THR A 210 -13.15 -16.28 6.11
N GLY A 211 -13.57 -15.98 4.88
CA GLY A 211 -14.05 -16.95 3.91
C GLY A 211 -14.30 -16.36 2.53
N VAL A 212 -14.48 -17.25 1.56
CA VAL A 212 -14.95 -16.95 0.21
C VAL A 212 -16.11 -17.87 -0.12
N SER A 213 -16.93 -17.45 -1.07
CA SER A 213 -18.06 -18.26 -1.54
C SER A 213 -17.56 -19.60 -2.09
N GLY A 214 -18.11 -20.69 -1.57
CA GLY A 214 -17.65 -22.05 -1.84
C GLY A 214 -18.81 -23.04 -2.08
N GLU A 215 -18.46 -24.32 -2.07
CA GLU A 215 -19.44 -25.42 -2.26
C GLU A 215 -20.44 -25.53 -1.11
N ALA A 216 -20.12 -24.98 0.07
CA ALA A 216 -21.05 -24.98 1.21
C ALA A 216 -22.19 -23.98 1.00
N GLU A 217 -21.93 -22.87 0.33
CA GLU A 217 -22.87 -21.79 0.02
C GLU A 217 -23.58 -22.02 -1.32
N ALA A 218 -22.98 -22.81 -2.22
CA ALA A 218 -23.52 -23.11 -3.55
C ALA A 218 -24.96 -23.66 -3.58
N PRO A 219 -25.44 -24.52 -2.65
CA PRO A 219 -26.80 -25.05 -2.73
C PRO A 219 -27.91 -23.99 -2.68
N GLY A 220 -27.68 -22.87 -1.98
CA GLY A 220 -28.62 -21.73 -1.94
C GLY A 220 -28.62 -20.91 -3.24
N HIS A 221 -27.46 -20.83 -3.90
CA HIS A 221 -27.23 -20.00 -5.09
C HIS A 221 -27.38 -20.77 -6.41
N ARG A 222 -27.47 -22.11 -6.38
CA ARG A 222 -27.56 -22.96 -7.57
C ARG A 222 -28.79 -22.69 -8.46
N ARG A 223 -29.86 -22.08 -7.93
CA ARG A 223 -31.09 -21.77 -8.70
C ARG A 223 -31.41 -20.28 -8.84
N GLY A 224 -30.68 -19.41 -8.14
CA GLY A 224 -31.01 -17.98 -8.09
C GLY A 224 -29.84 -17.07 -7.77
N GLY A 225 -28.61 -17.61 -7.77
CA GLY A 225 -27.42 -16.82 -7.59
C GLY A 225 -26.80 -16.39 -8.91
N ASP A 226 -26.17 -15.23 -8.86
CA ASP A 226 -25.51 -14.55 -9.96
C ASP A 226 -24.04 -14.22 -9.61
N ASN A 227 -23.36 -13.42 -10.42
CA ASN A 227 -21.96 -13.12 -10.18
C ASN A 227 -21.72 -12.27 -8.91
N SER A 228 -22.74 -11.56 -8.41
CA SER A 228 -22.67 -10.76 -7.19
C SER A 228 -22.55 -11.65 -5.96
N ASP A 229 -23.01 -12.90 -6.04
CA ASP A 229 -22.89 -13.90 -4.99
C ASP A 229 -21.51 -14.56 -4.95
N MET A 230 -20.63 -14.31 -5.92
CA MET A 230 -19.24 -14.78 -5.89
C MET A 230 -18.39 -13.94 -4.93
N THR A 231 -18.74 -13.90 -3.65
CA THR A 231 -18.21 -12.97 -2.67
C THR A 231 -17.03 -13.50 -1.86
N ALA A 232 -16.32 -12.58 -1.20
CA ALA A 232 -15.40 -12.84 -0.11
C ALA A 232 -15.79 -11.99 1.11
N TRP A 233 -15.54 -12.46 2.33
CA TRP A 233 -15.88 -11.71 3.54
C TRP A 233 -14.79 -11.81 4.60
N GLY A 234 -14.71 -10.76 5.42
CA GLY A 234 -13.71 -10.68 6.47
C GLY A 234 -13.68 -9.33 7.14
N TYR A 235 -12.54 -9.04 7.77
CA TYR A 235 -12.35 -7.88 8.61
C TYR A 235 -11.51 -6.81 7.92
N PHE A 236 -12.16 -5.71 7.57
CA PHE A 236 -11.56 -4.52 6.97
C PHE A 236 -11.17 -3.51 8.05
N GLN A 237 -10.37 -2.51 7.67
CA GLN A 237 -9.95 -1.43 8.56
C GLN A 237 -10.24 -0.05 7.95
N ASP A 238 -10.88 0.83 8.73
CA ASP A 238 -11.09 2.23 8.34
C ASP A 238 -9.84 3.10 8.60
N GLU A 239 -9.86 4.36 8.18
CA GLU A 239 -8.75 5.32 8.38
C GLU A 239 -8.48 5.62 9.87
N SER A 240 -9.49 5.44 10.72
CA SER A 240 -9.37 5.59 12.17
C SER A 240 -8.66 4.41 12.83
N GLY A 241 -8.56 3.27 12.14
CA GLY A 241 -7.96 2.03 12.62
C GLY A 241 -8.99 1.04 13.17
N ASN A 242 -10.28 1.37 13.11
CA ASN A 242 -11.35 0.50 13.57
C ASN A 242 -11.51 -0.68 12.62
N ILE A 243 -11.80 -1.84 13.21
CA ILE A 243 -12.07 -3.06 12.47
C ILE A 243 -13.57 -3.26 12.33
N TYR A 244 -14.03 -3.56 11.12
CA TYR A 244 -15.41 -3.90 10.83
C TYR A 244 -15.46 -5.12 9.91
N HIS A 245 -16.53 -5.90 10.02
CA HIS A 245 -16.74 -7.07 9.19
C HIS A 245 -17.64 -6.72 8.00
N GLU A 246 -17.22 -7.08 6.79
CA GLU A 246 -17.99 -6.80 5.57
C GLU A 246 -17.77 -7.89 4.51
N THR A 247 -18.64 -7.88 3.51
CA THR A 247 -18.60 -8.73 2.31
C THR A 247 -18.24 -7.89 1.08
N MET A 248 -17.27 -8.36 0.31
CA MET A 248 -16.89 -7.78 -0.97
C MET A 248 -17.21 -8.71 -2.13
N TRP A 249 -17.39 -8.11 -3.31
CA TRP A 249 -17.86 -8.80 -4.49
C TRP A 249 -16.69 -9.39 -5.29
N ASN A 250 -16.97 -10.47 -6.00
CA ASN A 250 -16.06 -11.15 -6.91
C ASN A 250 -14.68 -11.51 -6.31
N TYR A 251 -14.65 -12.59 -5.52
CA TYR A 251 -13.40 -13.13 -4.96
C TYR A 251 -12.36 -13.49 -6.04
N MET A 252 -12.73 -13.63 -7.32
CA MET A 252 -11.79 -13.96 -8.40
C MET A 252 -10.78 -12.85 -8.70
N ASN A 253 -10.95 -11.66 -8.13
CA ASN A 253 -10.02 -10.54 -8.26
C ASN A 253 -9.09 -10.37 -7.04
N LEU A 254 -9.23 -11.21 -6.01
CA LEU A 254 -8.41 -11.11 -4.80
C LEU A 254 -6.97 -11.55 -5.03
N GLU A 255 -6.05 -10.89 -4.35
CA GLU A 255 -4.63 -11.24 -4.30
C GLU A 255 -4.13 -11.19 -2.84
N TYR A 256 -3.04 -11.89 -2.54
CA TYR A 256 -2.34 -11.70 -1.28
C TYR A 256 -1.78 -10.29 -1.20
N TYR A 257 -2.08 -9.60 -0.10
CA TYR A 257 -1.49 -8.30 0.17
C TYR A 257 -0.04 -8.49 0.64
N ARG A 258 0.91 -8.06 -0.20
CA ARG A 258 2.35 -8.14 0.06
C ARG A 258 2.98 -6.80 0.46
N GLY A 259 2.17 -5.74 0.52
CA GLY A 259 2.61 -4.42 0.92
C GLY A 259 2.94 -4.32 2.42
N PRO A 260 3.62 -3.24 2.85
CA PRO A 260 3.94 -3.03 4.25
C PRO A 260 2.69 -2.68 5.06
N LEU A 261 2.47 -3.39 6.17
CA LEU A 261 1.45 -3.05 7.16
C LEU A 261 2.06 -2.15 8.23
N THR A 262 2.07 -0.85 7.96
CA THR A 262 2.59 0.19 8.88
C THR A 262 1.47 0.92 9.60
N GLY A 263 1.84 1.71 10.60
CA GLY A 263 0.89 2.53 11.32
C GLY A 263 -0.22 1.70 11.98
N LYS A 264 -1.46 2.17 11.83
CA LYS A 264 -2.68 1.48 12.27
C LYS A 264 -2.91 0.15 11.54
N ARG A 265 -2.41 -0.03 10.31
CA ARG A 265 -2.58 -1.27 9.52
C ARG A 265 -1.86 -2.48 10.11
N ARG A 266 -0.92 -2.27 11.06
CA ARG A 266 -0.32 -3.36 11.86
C ARG A 266 -1.38 -4.22 12.57
N VAL A 267 -2.54 -3.66 12.88
CA VAL A 267 -3.67 -4.39 13.47
C VAL A 267 -4.10 -5.58 12.61
N LEU A 268 -4.11 -5.45 11.28
CA LEU A 268 -4.53 -6.52 10.37
C LEU A 268 -3.62 -7.76 10.50
N ARG A 269 -2.32 -7.56 10.73
CA ARG A 269 -1.38 -8.65 11.01
C ARG A 269 -1.72 -9.36 12.32
N ALA A 270 -1.96 -8.59 13.39
CA ALA A 270 -2.33 -9.18 14.68
C ALA A 270 -3.65 -9.96 14.58
N LEU A 271 -4.66 -9.39 13.90
CA LEU A 271 -5.95 -10.05 13.69
C LEU A 271 -5.81 -11.32 12.84
N GLY A 272 -5.04 -11.28 11.74
CA GLY A 272 -4.77 -12.45 10.91
C GLY A 272 -4.15 -13.60 11.70
N ASN A 273 -3.12 -13.30 12.51
CA ASN A 273 -2.46 -14.29 13.36
C ASN A 273 -3.39 -14.83 14.46
N CYS A 274 -4.29 -13.99 15.00
CA CYS A 274 -5.30 -14.43 15.96
C CYS A 274 -6.28 -15.41 15.31
N LEU A 275 -6.77 -15.11 14.10
CA LEU A 275 -7.69 -15.99 13.38
C LEU A 275 -7.03 -17.31 12.93
N LYS A 276 -5.70 -17.31 12.74
CA LYS A 276 -4.88 -18.51 12.49
C LYS A 276 -4.57 -19.31 13.76
N GLY A 277 -4.86 -18.77 14.95
CA GLY A 277 -4.53 -19.41 16.23
C GLY A 277 -3.04 -19.31 16.62
N GLU A 278 -2.27 -18.44 15.95
CA GLU A 278 -0.86 -18.19 16.28
C GLU A 278 -0.70 -17.31 17.53
N ILE A 279 -1.72 -16.50 17.84
CA ILE A 279 -1.84 -15.72 19.07
C ILE A 279 -3.26 -15.85 19.64
N ASP A 280 -3.41 -15.70 20.95
CA ASP A 280 -4.72 -15.69 21.60
C ASP A 280 -5.42 -14.32 21.51
N GLU A 281 -6.73 -14.30 21.77
CA GLU A 281 -7.57 -13.11 21.71
C GLU A 281 -7.14 -12.04 22.72
N GLY A 282 -6.57 -12.45 23.87
CA GLY A 282 -6.04 -11.54 24.88
C GLY A 282 -4.80 -10.79 24.39
N LEU A 283 -3.87 -11.49 23.74
CA LEU A 283 -2.71 -10.85 23.10
C LEU A 283 -3.14 -9.96 21.93
N PHE A 284 -4.10 -10.39 21.11
CA PHE A 284 -4.68 -9.55 20.06
C PHE A 284 -5.27 -8.25 20.60
N ALA A 285 -6.13 -8.31 21.63
CA ALA A 285 -6.74 -7.12 22.21
C ALA A 285 -5.69 -6.12 22.74
N ARG A 286 -4.63 -6.64 23.39
CA ARG A 286 -3.50 -5.80 23.86
C ARG A 286 -2.74 -5.17 22.69
N ALA A 287 -2.47 -5.94 21.63
CA ALA A 287 -1.80 -5.43 20.44
C ALA A 287 -2.63 -4.35 19.73
N TYR A 288 -3.95 -4.58 19.57
CA TYR A 288 -4.89 -3.62 19.00
C TYR A 288 -4.84 -2.28 19.74
N HIS A 289 -5.00 -2.30 21.06
CA HIS A 289 -4.94 -1.09 21.87
C HIS A 289 -3.57 -0.41 21.84
N ALA A 290 -2.48 -1.18 21.95
CA ALA A 290 -1.13 -0.62 21.94
C ALA A 290 -0.82 0.09 20.62
N ILE A 291 -1.13 -0.54 19.48
CA ILE A 291 -0.90 0.03 18.15
C ILE A 291 -1.71 1.32 17.99
N LEU A 292 -3.03 1.31 18.26
CA LEU A 292 -3.84 2.52 18.06
C LEU A 292 -3.45 3.65 19.02
N THR A 293 -3.07 3.32 20.25
CA THR A 293 -2.60 4.33 21.22
C THR A 293 -1.28 4.96 20.77
N GLU A 294 -0.35 4.16 20.26
CA GLU A 294 0.93 4.64 19.71
C GLU A 294 0.69 5.60 18.53
N GLU A 295 -0.14 5.22 17.56
CA GLU A 295 -0.45 6.06 16.40
C GLU A 295 -1.19 7.34 16.79
N TYR A 296 -2.13 7.24 17.75
CA TYR A 296 -2.84 8.40 18.27
C TYR A 296 -1.87 9.35 18.99
N ALA A 297 -1.04 8.86 19.90
CA ALA A 297 -0.04 9.66 20.60
C ALA A 297 0.94 10.32 19.60
N GLY A 298 1.39 9.58 18.59
CA GLY A 298 2.25 10.12 17.52
C GLY A 298 1.57 11.22 16.70
N SER A 299 0.25 11.13 16.48
CA SER A 299 -0.53 12.17 15.76
C SER A 299 -0.66 13.49 16.53
N LEU A 300 -0.50 13.46 17.86
CA LEU A 300 -0.55 14.65 18.71
C LEU A 300 0.79 15.41 18.76
N VAL A 301 1.88 14.82 18.27
CA VAL A 301 3.20 15.46 18.24
C VAL A 301 3.20 16.56 17.17
N PRO A 302 3.45 17.84 17.53
CA PRO A 302 3.50 18.95 16.59
C PRO A 302 4.60 18.76 15.54
N ARG A 303 4.28 19.00 14.26
CA ARG A 303 5.23 18.83 13.14
C ARG A 303 5.89 20.13 12.69
N ASP A 304 5.37 21.25 13.18
CA ASP A 304 5.77 22.63 12.86
C ASP A 304 6.73 23.23 13.91
N ILE A 305 7.05 22.49 14.96
CA ILE A 305 7.93 22.93 16.05
C ILE A 305 9.32 22.32 15.87
N THR A 306 10.38 23.11 16.14
CA THR A 306 11.75 22.61 16.11
C THR A 306 11.97 21.54 17.18
N LYS A 307 12.95 20.67 16.99
CA LYS A 307 13.33 19.65 17.98
C LYS A 307 13.65 20.28 19.35
N GLU A 308 14.33 21.43 19.37
CA GLU A 308 14.61 22.16 20.60
C GLU A 308 13.33 22.64 21.30
N GLY A 309 12.36 23.16 20.53
CA GLY A 309 11.05 23.56 21.06
C GLY A 309 10.27 22.37 21.64
N MET A 310 10.32 21.21 20.98
CA MET A 310 9.70 19.98 21.48
C MET A 310 10.35 19.50 22.78
N THR A 311 11.67 19.56 22.89
CA THR A 311 12.40 19.24 24.12
C THR A 311 12.04 20.20 25.26
N LEU A 312 11.98 21.50 24.99
CA LEU A 312 11.57 22.51 25.99
C LEU A 312 10.12 22.30 26.48
N ALA A 313 9.24 21.81 25.61
CA ALA A 313 7.86 21.47 25.95
C ALA A 313 7.70 20.08 26.60
N ALA A 314 8.81 19.35 26.85
CA ALA A 314 8.82 17.98 27.35
C ALA A 314 8.07 16.97 26.47
N LEU A 315 8.00 17.22 25.16
CA LEU A 315 7.44 16.29 24.17
C LEU A 315 8.47 15.29 23.64
N CYS A 316 9.76 15.59 23.81
CA CYS A 316 10.86 14.69 23.49
C CYS A 316 11.91 14.77 24.61
N GLU A 317 12.51 13.64 24.94
CA GLU A 317 13.67 13.62 25.83
C GLU A 317 14.85 14.37 25.18
N PRO A 318 15.60 15.17 25.96
CA PRO A 318 16.81 15.80 25.46
C PRO A 318 17.83 14.74 25.05
N GLU A 319 18.40 14.87 23.86
CA GLU A 319 19.39 13.91 23.38
C GLU A 319 20.66 13.92 24.24
N PRO A 320 21.23 12.74 24.54
CA PRO A 320 22.50 12.68 25.23
C PRO A 320 23.61 13.35 24.41
N VAL A 321 24.46 14.10 25.10
CA VAL A 321 25.55 14.86 24.45
C VAL A 321 26.86 14.11 24.62
N ARG A 322 27.58 13.95 23.50
CA ARG A 322 28.97 13.50 23.47
C ARG A 322 29.87 14.70 23.21
N LEU A 323 30.86 14.90 24.06
CA LEU A 323 31.81 16.01 23.97
C LEU A 323 33.13 15.53 23.41
N TRP A 324 33.69 16.29 22.47
CA TRP A 324 35.03 16.08 21.92
C TRP A 324 35.89 17.29 22.27
N LEU A 325 36.79 17.14 23.23
CA LEU A 325 37.72 18.19 23.65
C LEU A 325 39.06 18.01 22.95
N ASP A 326 39.30 18.81 21.91
CA ASP A 326 40.52 18.78 21.11
C ASP A 326 40.66 20.09 20.31
N ASP A 327 41.84 20.68 20.27
CA ASP A 327 42.10 21.94 19.58
C ASP A 327 42.43 21.79 18.08
N LEU A 328 42.89 20.60 17.66
CA LEU A 328 43.43 20.32 16.34
C LEU A 328 42.53 19.38 15.53
N ARG A 329 42.13 18.25 16.11
CA ARG A 329 41.35 17.19 15.46
C ARG A 329 39.87 17.53 15.52
N LYS A 330 39.24 17.61 14.35
CA LYS A 330 37.79 17.80 14.23
C LYS A 330 37.03 16.66 14.90
N ALA A 331 35.95 17.03 15.58
CA ALA A 331 35.07 16.06 16.24
C ALA A 331 34.44 15.07 15.24
N PRO A 332 34.34 13.78 15.60
CA PRO A 332 33.56 12.79 14.84
C PRO A 332 32.07 13.16 14.75
N THR A 333 31.35 12.59 13.78
CA THR A 333 29.89 12.76 13.66
C THR A 333 29.20 12.36 14.97
N GLY A 334 28.30 13.20 15.46
CA GLY A 334 27.58 12.98 16.71
C GLY A 334 28.26 13.55 17.97
N TYR A 335 29.45 14.14 17.85
CA TYR A 335 30.13 14.83 18.96
C TYR A 335 30.00 16.36 18.84
N LYS A 336 29.90 17.01 19.99
CA LYS A 336 29.98 18.46 20.12
C LYS A 336 31.44 18.86 20.33
N TRP A 337 32.00 19.55 19.35
CA TRP A 337 33.40 19.94 19.34
C TRP A 337 33.67 21.12 20.29
N CYS A 338 34.61 20.95 21.22
CA CYS A 338 35.14 21.99 22.09
C CYS A 338 36.65 22.07 21.91
N THR A 339 37.18 23.25 21.58
CA THR A 339 38.62 23.43 21.34
C THR A 339 39.40 23.88 22.57
N SER A 340 38.73 24.11 23.71
CA SER A 340 39.37 24.53 24.97
C SER A 340 38.61 23.99 26.18
N VAL A 341 39.28 23.92 27.33
CA VAL A 341 38.66 23.50 28.60
C VAL A 341 37.48 24.40 28.96
N ASN A 342 37.62 25.72 28.86
CA ASN A 342 36.52 26.62 29.18
C ASN A 342 35.35 26.49 28.18
N ALA A 343 35.60 26.16 26.91
CA ALA A 343 34.53 25.85 25.96
C ALA A 343 33.78 24.56 26.35
N ALA A 344 34.50 23.52 26.77
CA ALA A 344 33.92 22.29 27.27
C ALA A 344 33.08 22.54 28.53
N ILE A 345 33.59 23.30 29.51
CA ILE A 345 32.86 23.70 30.72
C ILE A 345 31.54 24.40 30.36
N ARG A 346 31.59 25.44 29.51
CA ARG A 346 30.38 26.16 29.06
C ARG A 346 29.38 25.21 28.40
N CYS A 347 29.88 24.27 27.59
CA CYS A 347 29.01 23.29 26.96
C CYS A 347 28.34 22.38 27.99
N ILE A 348 29.09 21.86 28.96
CA ILE A 348 28.57 21.02 30.04
C ILE A 348 27.50 21.77 30.85
N GLU A 349 27.78 22.99 31.29
CA GLU A 349 26.82 23.80 32.06
C GLU A 349 25.54 24.10 31.27
N LEU A 350 25.66 24.37 29.96
CA LEU A 350 24.50 24.59 29.09
C LEU A 350 23.67 23.31 28.94
N CYS A 351 24.31 22.15 28.79
CA CYS A 351 23.63 20.86 28.71
C CYS A 351 22.89 20.56 30.02
N GLU A 352 23.56 20.74 31.17
CA GLU A 352 22.97 20.54 32.50
C GLU A 352 21.76 21.46 32.73
N LYS A 353 21.86 22.75 32.37
CA LYS A 353 20.73 23.70 32.46
C LYS A 353 19.55 23.33 31.56
N ALA A 354 19.84 22.71 30.42
CA ALA A 354 18.82 22.23 29.47
C ALA A 354 18.26 20.85 29.84
N GLY A 355 18.76 20.20 30.91
CA GLY A 355 18.38 18.84 31.28
C GLY A 355 18.96 17.75 30.38
N CYS A 356 19.89 18.08 29.48
CA CYS A 356 20.57 17.11 28.62
C CYS A 356 21.60 16.31 29.42
N THR A 357 21.60 14.99 29.26
CA THR A 357 22.60 14.13 29.88
C THR A 357 23.91 14.19 29.08
N ILE A 358 25.06 14.39 29.74
CA ILE A 358 26.38 14.17 29.12
C ILE A 358 26.68 12.67 29.13
N GLU A 359 26.67 12.04 27.97
CA GLU A 359 26.91 10.59 27.82
C GLU A 359 28.39 10.24 27.91
N LEU A 360 29.24 11.06 27.28
CA LEU A 360 30.67 10.83 27.13
C LEU A 360 31.42 12.14 26.92
N ILE A 361 32.57 12.26 27.56
CA ILE A 361 33.57 13.29 27.28
C ILE A 361 34.82 12.59 26.78
N ASP A 362 35.14 12.76 25.50
CA ASP A 362 36.37 12.25 24.90
C ASP A 362 37.40 13.38 24.83
N CYS A 363 38.55 13.20 25.48
CA CYS A 363 39.45 14.28 25.82
C CYS A 363 40.86 14.08 25.27
N ASP A 364 41.37 15.10 24.58
CA ASP A 364 42.80 15.27 24.37
C ASP A 364 43.45 15.91 25.60
N HIS A 365 44.69 15.54 25.86
CA HIS A 365 45.49 16.15 26.93
C HIS A 365 46.01 17.50 26.48
N ASP A 366 46.68 17.56 25.33
CA ASP A 366 47.39 18.74 24.87
C ASP A 366 46.44 19.61 24.06
N LEU A 367 46.23 20.85 24.50
CA LEU A 367 45.33 21.79 23.82
C LEU A 367 46.10 22.97 23.21
N GLY A 368 47.42 22.85 23.09
CA GLY A 368 48.28 23.76 22.35
C GLY A 368 48.00 25.24 22.61
N ASP A 369 47.70 25.98 21.54
CA ASP A 369 47.44 27.43 21.60
C ASP A 369 46.17 27.79 22.39
N TYR A 370 45.28 26.83 22.63
CA TYR A 370 44.06 26.98 23.40
C TYR A 370 44.23 26.65 24.89
N ALA A 371 45.41 26.17 25.33
CA ALA A 371 45.73 25.98 26.74
C ALA A 371 45.63 27.27 27.57
N LYS A 372 45.76 28.45 26.93
CA LYS A 372 45.49 29.75 27.59
C LYS A 372 44.03 29.93 28.01
N ASP A 373 43.10 29.16 27.46
CA ASP A 373 41.65 29.20 27.72
C ASP A 373 41.20 28.01 28.59
N GLY A 374 41.76 27.91 29.79
CA GLY A 374 41.38 26.93 30.81
C GLY A 374 42.40 25.82 31.08
N GLY A 375 43.58 25.88 30.45
CA GLY A 375 44.65 24.90 30.59
C GLY A 375 44.50 23.71 29.64
N ASP A 376 45.32 22.69 29.88
CA ASP A 376 45.31 21.40 29.18
C ASP A 376 44.14 20.52 29.64
N GLY A 377 43.82 19.47 28.88
CA GLY A 377 42.63 18.63 29.08
C GLY A 377 42.47 18.05 30.49
N ILE A 378 43.57 17.82 31.21
CA ILE A 378 43.52 17.38 32.62
C ILE A 378 42.77 18.37 33.52
N ARG A 379 42.79 19.67 33.20
CA ARG A 379 42.06 20.70 33.97
C ARG A 379 40.56 20.54 33.90
N LEU A 380 40.02 19.97 32.82
CA LEU A 380 38.60 19.63 32.76
C LEU A 380 38.28 18.51 33.76
N ILE A 381 39.16 17.51 33.87
CA ILE A 381 39.02 16.39 34.82
C ILE A 381 39.10 16.90 36.26
N ASP A 382 40.08 17.74 36.58
CA ASP A 382 40.22 18.39 37.89
C ASP A 382 38.93 19.13 38.25
N TRP A 383 38.44 19.97 37.33
CA TRP A 383 37.22 20.76 37.54
C TRP A 383 35.98 19.87 37.78
N LEU A 384 35.83 18.79 37.00
CA LEU A 384 34.75 17.82 37.17
C LEU A 384 34.83 17.09 38.52
N ALA A 385 36.04 16.73 38.96
CA ALA A 385 36.27 16.09 40.25
C ALA A 385 35.99 17.06 41.42
N GLU A 386 36.43 18.31 41.33
CA GLU A 386 36.21 19.35 42.35
C GLU A 386 34.72 19.62 42.59
N ARG A 387 33.91 19.61 41.51
CA ARG A 387 32.45 19.80 41.61
C ARG A 387 31.67 18.51 41.88
N GLY A 388 32.35 17.35 41.92
CA GLY A 388 31.74 16.05 42.23
C GLY A 388 30.84 15.49 41.11
N THR A 389 31.11 15.84 39.85
CA THR A 389 30.37 15.34 38.67
C THR A 389 31.22 14.32 37.91
N PHE A 390 30.76 13.08 37.82
CA PHE A 390 31.56 11.95 37.33
C PHE A 390 31.03 11.35 36.02
N TYR A 391 31.07 12.12 34.92
CA TYR A 391 30.68 11.67 33.57
C TYR A 391 31.60 10.58 33.03
N ARG A 392 31.16 9.73 32.10
CA ARG A 392 32.08 8.81 31.41
C ARG A 392 33.13 9.62 30.66
N ILE A 393 34.41 9.31 30.87
CA ILE A 393 35.53 9.94 30.18
C ILE A 393 36.29 8.90 29.36
N GLU A 394 36.62 9.26 28.12
CA GLU A 394 37.57 8.55 27.27
C GLU A 394 38.73 9.49 26.89
N LEU A 395 39.90 8.91 26.61
CA LEU A 395 41.13 9.65 26.36
C LEU A 395 41.71 9.31 24.98
N HIS A 396 41.32 10.08 23.96
CA HIS A 396 41.88 9.97 22.61
C HIS A 396 43.25 10.68 22.44
N THR A 397 43.82 11.21 23.51
CA THR A 397 45.15 11.83 23.46
C THR A 397 46.26 10.88 23.01
N MET A 398 47.17 11.39 22.18
CA MET A 398 48.37 10.65 21.73
C MET A 398 49.60 10.92 22.61
N ASN A 399 49.52 11.83 23.58
CA ASN A 399 50.59 12.10 24.54
C ASN A 399 50.58 11.02 25.64
N PRO A 400 51.56 10.10 25.70
CA PRO A 400 51.54 8.97 26.64
C PRO A 400 51.64 9.42 28.11
N VAL A 401 52.47 10.44 28.40
CA VAL A 401 52.64 10.98 29.76
C VAL A 401 51.36 11.72 30.19
N GLY A 402 50.81 12.53 29.28
CA GLY A 402 49.55 13.24 29.51
C GLY A 402 48.39 12.28 29.75
N ARG A 403 48.28 11.22 28.94
CA ARG A 403 47.30 10.14 29.10
C ARG A 403 47.41 9.48 30.47
N GLU A 404 48.60 9.06 30.87
CA GLU A 404 48.81 8.40 32.18
C GLU A 404 48.42 9.29 33.35
N ASN A 405 48.74 10.59 33.28
CA ASN A 405 48.36 11.55 34.32
C ASN A 405 46.84 11.76 34.39
N MET A 406 46.17 11.94 33.24
CA MET A 406 44.72 12.07 33.19
C MET A 406 44.01 10.80 33.66
N GLN A 407 44.48 9.63 33.23
CA GLN A 407 43.93 8.34 33.67
C GLN A 407 44.07 8.17 35.19
N ARG A 408 45.22 8.58 35.76
CA ARG A 408 45.43 8.54 37.22
C ARG A 408 44.43 9.41 37.97
N GLU A 409 44.14 10.62 37.48
CA GLU A 409 43.13 11.48 38.13
C GLU A 409 41.72 10.92 37.98
N ILE A 410 41.38 10.32 36.84
CA ILE A 410 40.10 9.60 36.66
C ILE A 410 40.02 8.44 37.66
N ASP A 411 41.01 7.55 37.69
CA ASP A 411 41.03 6.39 38.59
C ASP A 411 40.98 6.78 40.07
N ARG A 412 41.52 7.95 40.41
CA ARG A 412 41.54 8.49 41.77
C ARG A 412 40.16 8.96 42.23
N TYR A 413 39.41 9.64 41.35
CA TYR A 413 38.18 10.35 41.75
C TYR A 413 36.90 9.70 41.25
N TRP A 414 36.92 8.99 40.12
CA TRP A 414 35.73 8.32 39.62
C TRP A 414 35.43 7.09 40.48
N PRO A 415 34.21 6.96 41.03
CA PRO A 415 33.85 5.76 41.76
C PRO A 415 33.95 4.56 40.81
N ALA A 416 34.79 3.58 41.16
CA ALA A 416 34.82 2.29 40.49
C ALA A 416 33.37 1.79 40.36
N ARG A 417 32.92 1.46 39.15
CA ARG A 417 31.63 0.82 38.93
C ARG A 417 31.55 -0.39 39.84
N ARG A 418 30.89 -0.26 41.00
CA ARG A 418 30.36 -1.41 41.72
C ARG A 418 29.21 -1.88 40.84
N GLU A 419 29.50 -2.87 40.00
CA GLU A 419 28.47 -3.65 39.34
C GLU A 419 27.46 -4.07 40.40
N LYS A 420 26.20 -3.71 40.18
CA LYS A 420 25.09 -4.27 40.92
C LYS A 420 25.00 -5.74 40.51
N GLU A 421 25.73 -6.59 41.22
CA GLU A 421 25.27 -7.96 41.47
C GLU A 421 24.18 -7.84 42.54
N GLY A 422 22.92 -7.97 42.12
CA GLY A 422 21.74 -7.91 42.97
C GLY A 422 20.49 -8.19 42.17
#